data_AF-A0A556MSF2-F1
#
_entry.id   AF-A0A556MSF2-F1
#
_cell.length_a   1.000
_cell.length_b   1.000
_cell.length_c   1.000
_cell.angle_alpha   90.00
_cell.angle_beta   90.00
_cell.angle_gamma   90.00
#
_symmetry.space_group_name_H-M   'P 1'
#
loop_
_entity.id
_entity.type
_entity.pdbx_description
1 polymer ?
#
loop_
_entity_poly.entity_id
_entity_poly.type
_entity_poly.pdbx_seq_one_letter_code
_entity_poly.pdbx_strand_id
1 'polypeptide(L)' 'MSSMEEANSERHYILLIIAVIIGLVGVYLRFADFKHASAVANVIMAVGVGVGLKAVFTIIK' A
#
# COMPACT_ATOMS: atom_id res chain seq x y z
N MET A 1 -17.92 -0.83 20.69
CA MET A 1 -16.68 -0.08 20.42
C MET A 1 -17.08 1.27 19.85
N SER A 2 -16.50 2.35 20.34
CA SER A 2 -16.68 3.64 19.68
C SER A 2 -16.01 3.60 18.30
N SER A 3 -16.49 4.35 17.32
CA SER A 3 -15.86 4.42 15.99
C SER A 3 -14.37 4.78 16.05
N MET A 4 -13.97 5.52 17.08
CA MET A 4 -12.58 5.90 17.34
C MET A 4 -11.70 4.72 17.78
N GLU A 5 -12.27 3.73 18.48
CA GLU A 5 -11.53 2.53 18.91
C GLU A 5 -11.29 1.58 17.73
N GLU A 6 -12.26 1.43 16.84
CA GLU A 6 -12.12 0.59 15.65
C GLU A 6 -11.13 1.20 14.65
N ALA A 7 -11.24 2.50 14.36
CA ALA A 7 -10.32 3.21 13.48
C ALA A 7 -8.87 3.16 13.95
N ASN A 8 -8.66 3.04 15.26
CA ASN A 8 -7.35 2.92 15.89
C ASN A 8 -6.89 1.46 16.09
N SER A 9 -7.58 0.48 15.49
CA SER A 9 -7.20 -0.93 15.62
C SER A 9 -5.85 -1.21 14.92
N GLU A 10 -5.01 -2.03 15.56
CA GLU A 10 -3.68 -2.41 15.07
C GLU A 10 -3.71 -2.97 13.63
N ARG A 11 -4.80 -3.66 13.29
CA ARG A 11 -5.03 -4.25 11.97
C ARG A 11 -4.99 -3.20 10.85
N HIS A 12 -5.48 -1.98 11.09
CA HIS A 12 -5.41 -0.91 10.10
C HIS A 12 -3.98 -0.44 9.86
N TYR A 13 -3.18 -0.31 10.92
CA TYR A 13 -1.78 0.06 10.83
C TYR A 13 -0.96 -0.97 10.07
N ILE A 14 -1.19 -2.26 10.31
CA ILE A 14 -0.54 -3.34 9.56
C ILE A 14 -0.88 -3.25 8.06
N LEU A 15 -2.16 -3.02 7.71
CA LEU A 15 -2.58 -2.83 6.33
C LEU A 15 -1.90 -1.61 5.66
N LEU A 16 -1.76 -0.51 6.40
CA LEU A 16 -1.06 0.70 5.95
C LEU A 16 0.43 0.42 5.72
N ILE A 17 1.10 -0.27 6.65
CA ILE A 17 2.51 -0.65 6.51
C ILE A 17 2.72 -1.52 5.26
N ILE A 18 1.85 -2.50 5.03
CA ILE A 18 1.91 -3.35 3.83
C ILE A 18 1.77 -2.50 2.56
N ALA A 19 0.83 -1.54 2.52
CA ALA A 19 0.66 -0.65 1.39
C ALA A 19 1.93 0.21 1.12
N VAL A 20 2.54 0.75 2.19
CA VAL A 20 3.77 1.54 2.11
C VAL A 20 4.93 0.70 1.59
N ILE A 21 5.12 -0.52 2.11
CA ILE A 21 6.18 -1.43 1.65
C ILE A 21 6.02 -1.74 0.16
N ILE A 22 4.81 -2.07 -0.29
CA ILE A 22 4.54 -2.33 -1.72
C ILE A 22 4.86 -1.09 -2.57
N GLY A 23 4.42 0.09 -2.13
CA GLY A 23 4.73 1.35 -2.81
C GLY A 23 6.23 1.62 -2.92
N LEU A 24 6.96 1.45 -1.82
CA LEU A 24 8.42 1.59 -1.79
C LEU A 24 9.09 0.62 -2.76
N VAL A 25 8.70 -0.67 -2.75
CA VAL A 25 9.23 -1.67 -3.70
C VAL A 25 9.00 -1.24 -5.15
N GLY A 26 7.82 -0.72 -5.48
CA GLY A 26 7.52 -0.19 -6.82
C GLY A 26 8.42 0.99 -7.19
N VAL A 27 8.65 1.92 -6.26
CA VAL A 27 9.55 3.07 -6.45
C VAL A 27 11.00 2.62 -6.64
N TYR A 28 11.50 1.66 -5.86
CA TYR A 28 12.87 1.15 -6.02
C TYR A 28 13.04 0.43 -7.36
N LEU A 29 12.09 -0.43 -7.73
CA LEU A 29 12.14 -1.18 -8.99
C LEU A 29 12.06 -0.26 -10.22
N ARG A 30 11.50 0.95 -10.09
CA ARG A 30 11.50 1.98 -11.14
C ARG A 30 12.92 2.31 -11.63
N PHE A 31 13.90 2.23 -10.74
CA PHE A 31 15.30 2.58 -11.00
C PHE A 31 16.21 1.36 -11.14
N ALA A 32 15.64 0.16 -11.17
CA ALA A 32 16.39 -1.07 -11.39
C ALA A 32 16.82 -1.20 -12.86
N ASP A 33 18.02 -1.71 -13.09
CA ASP A 33 18.57 -1.87 -14.44
C ASP A 33 18.19 -3.24 -15.03
N PHE A 34 16.94 -3.36 -15.50
CA PHE A 34 16.51 -4.51 -16.29
C PHE A 34 15.39 -4.15 -17.28
N LYS A 35 15.27 -4.93 -18.36
CA LYS A 35 14.39 -4.69 -19.53
C LYS A 35 12.94 -4.33 -19.20
N HIS A 36 12.41 -4.83 -18.08
CA HIS A 36 11.00 -4.68 -17.69
C HIS A 36 10.80 -3.89 -16.40
N ALA A 37 11.84 -3.22 -15.89
CA ALA A 37 11.82 -2.46 -14.63
C ALA A 37 10.63 -1.51 -14.53
N SER A 38 10.46 -0.64 -15.53
CA SER A 38 9.36 0.33 -15.58
C SER A 38 7.97 -0.32 -15.58
N ALA A 39 7.78 -1.42 -16.31
CA ALA A 39 6.49 -2.09 -16.39
C ALA A 39 6.13 -2.77 -15.07
N VAL A 40 7.10 -3.50 -14.48
CA VAL A 40 6.95 -4.15 -13.18
C VAL A 40 6.70 -3.12 -12.08
N ALA A 41 7.47 -2.04 -12.05
CA ALA A 41 7.29 -0.93 -11.11
C ALA A 41 5.89 -0.31 -11.19
N ASN A 42 5.36 -0.09 -12.38
CA ASN A 42 4.02 0.46 -12.58
C ASN A 42 2.92 -0.49 -12.05
N VAL A 43 3.05 -1.80 -12.30
CA VAL A 43 2.10 -2.80 -11.78
C VAL A 43 2.13 -2.83 -10.26
N ILE A 44 3.32 -2.85 -9.66
CA ILE A 44 3.49 -2.86 -8.20
C ILE A 44 2.93 -1.57 -7.59
N MET A 45 3.16 -0.41 -8.22
CA MET A 45 2.57 0.86 -7.79
C MET A 45 1.04 0.83 -7.84
N ALA A 46 0.45 0.27 -8.91
CA ALA A 46 -1.01 0.14 -9.01
C ALA A 46 -1.58 -0.76 -7.89
N VAL A 47 -0.90 -1.86 -7.58
CA VAL A 47 -1.27 -2.73 -6.45
C VAL A 47 -1.14 -2.00 -5.12
N GLY A 48 -0.03 -1.29 -4.88
CA GLY A 48 0.20 -0.52 -3.66
C GLY A 48 -0.88 0.55 -3.43
N VAL A 49 -1.27 1.26 -4.49
CA VAL A 49 -2.40 2.21 -4.44
C VAL A 49 -3.71 1.50 -4.11
N GLY A 50 -4.01 0.36 -4.73
CA GLY A 50 -5.22 -0.41 -4.44
C GLY A 50 -5.30 -0.87 -2.98
N VAL A 51 -4.18 -1.37 -2.43
CA VAL A 51 -4.11 -1.78 -1.01
C VAL A 51 -4.22 -0.57 -0.08
N GLY A 52 -3.59 0.56 -0.42
CA GLY A 52 -3.69 1.80 0.35
C GLY A 52 -5.12 2.35 0.40
N LEU A 53 -5.81 2.38 -0.73
CA LEU A 53 -7.22 2.78 -0.80
C LEU A 53 -8.11 1.85 0.02
N LYS A 54 -7.88 0.53 -0.06
CA LYS A 54 -8.58 -0.44 0.77
C LYS A 54 -8.35 -0.17 2.26
N ALA A 55 -7.12 0.12 2.67
CA ALA A 55 -6.81 0.44 4.06
C ALA A 55 -7.58 1.68 4.53
N VAL A 56 -7.55 2.77 3.75
CA VAL A 56 -8.27 4.03 4.05
C VAL A 56 -9.78 3.79 4.16
N PHE A 57 -10.39 3.11 3.20
CA PHE A 57 -11.83 2.82 3.26
C PHE A 57 -12.21 1.86 4.39
N THR A 58 -11.27 1.03 4.87
CA THR A 58 -11.52 0.18 6.04
C THR A 58 -11.44 1.00 7.33
N ILE A 59 -10.58 2.02 7.41
CA ILE A 59 -10.44 2.89 8.60
C ILE A 59 -11.65 3.84 8.76
N ILE A 60 -12.16 4.37 7.63
CA ILE A 60 -13.25 5.36 7.63
C ILE A 60 -14.62 4.71 7.91
N LYS A 61 -14.73 3.39 7.70
CA LYS A 61 -15.98 2.64 7.84
C LYS A 61 -16.26 2.26 9.29
#